data_AF-X1EZZ8-F1
#
_entry.id   AF-X1EZZ8-F1
#
_cell.length_a   1.000
_cell.length_b   1.000
_cell.length_c   1.000
_cell.angle_alpha   90.00
_cell.angle_beta   90.00
_cell.angle_gamma   90.00
#
_symmetry.space_group_name_H-M   'P 1'
#
loop_
_entity.id
_entity.type
_entity.pdbx_description
1 polymer ?
#
loop_
_entity_poly.entity_id
_entity_poly.type
_entity_poly.pdbx_seq_one_letter_code
_entity_poly.pdbx_strand_id
1 'polypeptide(L)'
;KITMANDVENVDPDLASQPISLKIEATFPPLLEKDIKERVSAIVSAATLDGKLLAGTLDKKDITKLLLAALGEGDIDETLKKMFPEEEPEGKEESDYNKSFIKSVKELRQAAHAIIERKATAN
;
A
#
# COMPACT_ATOMS: atom_id res chain seq x y z
N LYS A 1 1.48 63.20 -19.06
CA LYS A 1 2.08 61.96 -19.61
C LYS A 1 3.18 61.57 -18.64
N ILE A 2 2.95 60.56 -17.79
CA ILE A 2 3.96 60.10 -16.82
C ILE A 2 4.86 59.15 -17.58
N THR A 3 6.14 59.51 -17.71
CA THR A 3 7.15 58.64 -18.29
C THR A 3 7.79 57.90 -17.12
N MET A 4 7.53 56.61 -16.99
CA MET A 4 8.25 55.77 -16.02
C MET A 4 9.68 55.62 -16.53
N ALA A 5 10.66 56.08 -15.77
CA ALA A 5 12.06 55.75 -16.03
C ALA A 5 12.27 54.28 -15.67
N ASN A 6 12.95 53.53 -16.53
CA ASN A 6 13.32 52.16 -16.22
C ASN A 6 14.40 52.20 -15.14
N ASP A 7 14.11 51.57 -13.99
CA ASP A 7 15.05 51.43 -12.88
C ASP A 7 16.11 50.40 -13.29
N VAL A 8 17.26 50.89 -13.75
CA VAL A 8 18.35 50.07 -14.33
C VAL A 8 19.61 50.08 -13.45
N GLU A 9 19.61 50.85 -12.36
CA GLU A 9 20.77 51.02 -11.48
C GLU A 9 20.73 49.98 -10.36
N ASN A 10 21.74 49.11 -10.34
CA ASN A 10 21.84 48.08 -9.32
C ASN A 10 22.32 48.70 -7.99
N VAL A 11 21.47 48.60 -6.97
CA VAL A 11 21.70 49.18 -5.63
C VAL A 11 22.72 48.38 -4.80
N ASP A 12 23.10 47.19 -5.27
CA ASP A 12 24.14 46.36 -4.66
C ASP A 12 25.53 46.89 -5.06
N PRO A 13 26.35 47.35 -4.09
CA PRO A 13 27.67 47.95 -4.38
C PRO A 13 28.63 47.01 -5.09
N ASP A 14 28.48 45.69 -4.95
CA ASP A 14 29.35 44.69 -5.57
C ASP A 14 28.92 44.36 -7.02
N LEU A 15 27.69 44.75 -7.41
CA LEU A 15 27.11 44.50 -8.74
C LEU A 15 26.69 45.80 -9.46
N ALA A 16 27.10 46.96 -8.95
CA ALA A 16 26.73 48.29 -9.45
C ALA A 16 27.05 48.52 -10.94
N SER A 17 28.07 47.83 -11.48
CA SER A 17 28.47 47.91 -12.90
C SER A 17 27.66 47.00 -13.82
N GLN A 18 26.74 46.18 -13.29
CA GLN A 18 25.98 45.19 -14.05
C GLN A 18 24.50 45.58 -14.13
N PRO A 19 23.86 45.41 -15.31
CA PRO A 19 22.44 45.70 -15.46
C PRO A 19 21.60 44.75 -14.59
N ILE A 20 20.51 45.26 -14.00
CA ILE A 20 19.59 44.46 -13.18
C ILE A 20 19.00 43.34 -14.04
N SER A 21 19.23 42.09 -13.64
CA SER A 21 18.60 40.92 -14.26
C SER A 21 17.14 40.82 -13.82
N LEU A 22 16.20 40.81 -14.76
CA LEU A 22 14.77 40.57 -14.51
C LEU A 22 14.44 39.08 -14.30
N LYS A 23 15.44 38.19 -14.34
CA LYS A 23 15.25 36.75 -14.16
C LYS A 23 15.30 36.39 -12.68
N ILE A 24 14.20 35.85 -12.17
CA ILE A 24 14.13 35.27 -10.83
C ILE A 24 14.43 33.77 -10.97
N GLU A 25 15.53 33.33 -10.37
CA GLU A 25 15.83 31.91 -10.21
C GLU A 25 15.31 31.45 -8.84
N ALA A 26 14.25 30.65 -8.85
CA ALA A 26 13.70 30.03 -7.65
C ALA A 26 14.06 28.54 -7.64
N THR A 27 14.89 28.12 -6.69
CA THR A 27 15.18 26.70 -6.44
C THR A 27 14.33 26.24 -5.27
N PHE A 28 13.33 25.40 -5.55
CA PHE A 28 12.53 24.78 -4.50
C PHE A 28 13.32 23.63 -3.86
N PRO A 29 13.34 23.53 -2.52
CA PRO A 29 13.91 22.37 -1.85
C PRO A 29 13.12 21.10 -2.24
N PRO A 30 13.77 19.93 -2.30
CA PRO A 30 13.09 18.67 -2.59
C PRO A 30 12.04 18.37 -1.51
N LEU A 31 10.78 18.17 -1.90
CA LEU A 31 9.64 17.94 -1.00
C LEU A 31 9.59 16.52 -0.38
N LEU A 32 10.67 15.75 -0.44
CA LEU A 32 10.54 14.29 -0.55
C LEU A 32 10.69 13.46 0.73
N GLU A 33 10.89 14.05 1.91
CA GLU A 33 11.12 13.23 3.11
C GLU A 33 9.91 13.07 4.03
N LYS A 34 8.88 13.92 3.91
CA LYS A 34 7.84 13.99 4.95
C LYS A 34 6.62 13.10 4.77
N ASP A 35 6.42 12.41 3.65
CA ASP A 35 5.10 11.78 3.43
C ASP A 35 5.13 10.27 3.14
N ILE A 36 6.29 9.62 3.03
CA ILE A 36 6.30 8.15 2.80
C ILE A 36 5.74 7.43 4.01
N LYS A 37 6.16 7.82 5.21
CA LYS A 37 5.69 7.22 6.47
C LYS A 37 4.20 7.47 6.70
N GLU A 38 3.72 8.68 6.43
CA GLU A 38 2.31 9.04 6.58
C GLU A 38 1.43 8.30 5.55
N ARG A 39 1.86 8.24 4.28
CA ARG A 39 1.18 7.46 3.23
C ARG A 39 1.11 5.97 3.56
N VAL A 40 2.23 5.36 3.97
CA VAL A 40 2.25 3.95 4.37
C VAL A 40 1.33 3.72 5.57
N SER A 41 1.36 4.60 6.57
CA SER A 41 0.49 4.51 7.74
C SER A 41 -0.99 4.59 7.34
N ALA A 42 -1.37 5.50 6.44
CA ALA A 42 -2.74 5.63 5.98
C ALA A 42 -3.23 4.39 5.23
N ILE A 43 -2.37 3.79 4.39
CA ILE A 43 -2.70 2.55 3.67
C ILE A 43 -2.91 1.40 4.66
N VAL A 44 -2.03 1.25 5.65
CA VAL A 44 -2.15 0.20 6.67
C VAL A 44 -3.42 0.40 7.50
N SER A 45 -3.68 1.61 7.98
CA SER A 45 -4.91 1.95 8.72
C SER A 45 -6.17 1.65 7.92
N ALA A 46 -6.21 1.96 6.62
CA ALA A 46 -7.34 1.65 5.76
C ALA A 46 -7.53 0.13 5.54
N ALA A 47 -6.41 -0.60 5.37
CA ALA A 47 -6.42 -2.06 5.17
C ALA A 47 -6.81 -2.84 6.44
N THR A 48 -6.49 -2.30 7.61
CA THR A 48 -6.74 -2.96 8.90
C THR A 48 -7.91 -2.38 9.69
N LEU A 49 -8.46 -1.23 9.28
CA LEU A 49 -9.39 -0.41 10.08
C LEU A 49 -8.84 -0.12 11.48
N ASP A 50 -7.53 0.14 11.55
CA ASP A 50 -6.73 0.26 12.79
C ASP A 50 -6.77 -0.98 13.70
N GLY A 51 -7.23 -2.12 13.18
CA GLY A 51 -7.03 -3.45 13.74
C GLY A 51 -5.61 -3.96 13.52
N LYS A 52 -5.23 -5.04 14.21
CA LYS A 52 -3.91 -5.68 14.03
C LYS A 52 -3.85 -6.65 12.84
N LEU A 53 -5.00 -7.02 12.28
CA LEU A 53 -5.15 -7.94 11.16
C LEU A 53 -5.84 -7.21 10.01
N LEU A 54 -5.64 -7.69 8.78
CA LEU A 54 -6.37 -7.21 7.61
C LEU A 54 -7.88 -7.39 7.84
N ALA A 55 -8.63 -6.31 7.68
CA ALA A 55 -10.08 -6.31 7.93
C ALA A 55 -10.89 -6.95 6.78
N GLY A 56 -10.21 -7.38 5.71
CA GLY A 56 -10.85 -7.89 4.49
C GLY A 56 -11.56 -6.81 3.66
N THR A 57 -11.32 -5.53 3.97
CA THR A 57 -11.89 -4.37 3.26
C THR A 57 -11.21 -4.10 1.93
N LEU A 58 -9.93 -4.49 1.79
CA LEU A 58 -9.11 -4.33 0.59
C LEU A 58 -8.44 -5.66 0.26
N ASP A 59 -8.30 -5.95 -1.03
CA ASP A 59 -7.58 -7.14 -1.48
C ASP A 59 -6.06 -6.99 -1.26
N LYS A 60 -5.38 -8.12 -1.03
CA LYS A 60 -3.94 -8.14 -0.77
C LYS A 60 -3.13 -7.58 -1.93
N LYS A 61 -3.56 -7.85 -3.17
CA LYS A 61 -2.88 -7.35 -4.37
C LYS A 61 -2.98 -5.83 -4.45
N ASP A 62 -4.14 -5.27 -4.12
CA ASP A 62 -4.38 -3.82 -4.12
C ASP A 62 -3.60 -3.10 -3.01
N ILE A 63 -3.56 -3.67 -1.80
CA ILE A 63 -2.75 -3.13 -0.69
C ILE A 63 -1.28 -3.12 -1.09
N THR A 64 -0.79 -4.20 -1.70
CA THR A 64 0.62 -4.32 -2.12
C THR A 64 0.96 -3.30 -3.19
N LYS A 65 0.08 -3.09 -4.17
CA LYS A 65 0.22 -2.07 -5.20
C LYS A 65 0.31 -0.65 -4.60
N LEU A 66 -0.56 -0.34 -3.64
CA LEU A 66 -0.56 0.96 -2.95
C LEU A 66 0.73 1.18 -2.14
N LEU A 67 1.24 0.13 -1.49
CA LEU A 67 2.49 0.19 -0.74
C LEU A 67 3.71 0.39 -1.66
N LEU A 68 3.78 -0.31 -2.79
CA LEU A 68 4.85 -0.12 -3.79
C LEU A 68 4.83 1.31 -4.36
N ALA A 69 3.64 1.84 -4.66
CA ALA A 69 3.47 3.23 -5.06
C ALA A 69 3.82 4.24 -3.94
N ALA A 70 3.63 3.86 -2.68
CA ALA A 70 4.01 4.69 -1.53
C ALA A 70 5.53 4.78 -1.37
N LEU A 71 6.23 3.67 -1.59
CA LEU A 71 7.69 3.56 -1.52
C LEU A 71 8.41 4.15 -2.72
N GLY A 72 7.68 4.49 -3.79
CA GLY A 72 8.26 5.08 -5.00
C GLY A 72 8.91 4.05 -5.91
N GLU A 73 8.46 2.80 -5.85
CA GLU A 73 8.91 1.75 -6.77
C GLU A 73 8.65 2.17 -8.23
N GLY A 74 9.67 2.05 -9.08
CA GLY A 74 9.59 2.50 -10.47
C GLY A 74 8.84 1.53 -11.37
N ASP A 75 8.95 0.23 -11.10
CA ASP A 75 8.27 -0.82 -11.86
C ASP A 75 7.33 -1.64 -10.96
N ILE A 76 6.21 -1.00 -10.63
CA ILE A 76 5.19 -1.58 -9.76
C ILE A 76 4.59 -2.84 -10.39
N ASP A 77 4.32 -2.82 -11.70
CA ASP A 77 3.61 -3.89 -12.39
C ASP A 77 4.48 -5.15 -12.55
N GLU A 78 5.78 -5.01 -12.85
CA GLU A 78 6.71 -6.14 -12.87
C GLU A 78 6.87 -6.75 -11.47
N THR A 79 7.03 -5.89 -10.46
CA THR A 79 7.16 -6.32 -9.06
C THR A 79 5.89 -7.03 -8.57
N LEU A 80 4.72 -6.51 -8.92
CA LEU A 80 3.44 -7.10 -8.57
C LEU A 80 3.25 -8.46 -9.25
N LYS A 81 3.65 -8.61 -10.52
CA LYS A 81 3.59 -9.90 -11.24
C LYS A 81 4.54 -10.95 -10.65
N LYS A 82 5.70 -10.53 -10.14
CA LYS A 82 6.63 -11.43 -9.44
C LYS A 82 6.05 -11.92 -8.10
N MET A 83 5.33 -11.05 -7.39
CA MET A 83 4.74 -11.35 -6.08
C MET A 83 3.39 -12.10 -6.17
N PHE A 84 2.60 -11.79 -7.20
CA PHE A 84 1.30 -12.38 -7.49
C PHE A 84 1.28 -12.85 -8.95
N PRO A 85 1.98 -13.96 -9.28
CA PRO A 85 1.86 -14.55 -10.60
C PRO A 85 0.38 -14.83 -10.88
N GLU A 86 -0.10 -14.49 -12.06
CA GLU A 86 -1.45 -14.86 -12.48
C GLU A 86 -1.49 -16.38 -12.58
N GLU A 87 -1.96 -17.04 -11.52
CA GLU A 87 -2.59 -18.33 -11.69
C GLU A 87 -3.84 -18.09 -12.54
N GLU A 88 -3.91 -18.78 -13.68
CA GLU A 88 -5.12 -18.98 -14.47
C GLU A 88 -6.34 -19.18 -13.56
N PRO A 89 -7.54 -18.72 -13.98
CA PRO A 89 -8.67 -18.44 -13.10
C PRO A 89 -8.85 -19.52 -12.04
N GLU A 90 -8.46 -19.18 -10.80
CA GLU A 90 -8.64 -20.03 -9.63
C GLU A 90 -10.13 -20.29 -9.45
N GLY A 91 -10.60 -21.41 -10.00
CA GLY A 91 -11.72 -22.13 -9.43
C GLY A 91 -11.28 -22.64 -8.05
N LYS A 92 -11.36 -21.76 -7.03
CA LYS A 92 -11.26 -22.06 -5.59
C LYS A 92 -10.69 -23.44 -5.29
N GLU A 93 -9.38 -23.63 -5.44
CA GLU A 93 -8.75 -24.80 -4.86
C GLU A 93 -8.66 -24.54 -3.35
N GLU A 94 -9.69 -24.98 -2.62
CA GLU A 94 -9.59 -25.22 -1.18
C GLU A 94 -8.27 -25.96 -0.95
N SER A 95 -7.34 -25.29 -0.27
CA SER A 95 -6.02 -25.83 0.04
C SER A 95 -6.11 -27.27 0.52
N ASP A 96 -5.22 -28.14 0.05
CA ASP A 96 -5.22 -29.55 0.46
C ASP A 96 -5.12 -29.72 1.99
N TYR A 97 -4.56 -28.72 2.67
CA TYR A 97 -4.60 -28.59 4.13
C TYR A 97 -6.03 -28.48 4.68
N ASN A 98 -6.87 -27.62 4.11
CA ASN A 98 -8.27 -27.46 4.52
C ASN A 98 -9.09 -28.72 4.22
N LYS A 99 -8.88 -29.38 3.07
CA LYS A 99 -9.54 -30.66 2.76
C LYS A 99 -9.18 -31.75 3.77
N SER A 100 -7.88 -31.88 4.09
CA SER A 100 -7.39 -32.84 5.09
C SER A 100 -7.96 -32.55 6.48
N PHE A 101 -7.97 -31.27 6.90
CA PHE A 101 -8.52 -30.84 8.19
C PHE A 101 -10.03 -31.09 8.28
N ILE A 102 -10.81 -30.70 7.26
CA ILE A 102 -12.26 -30.92 7.23
C ILE A 102 -12.58 -32.42 7.26
N LYS A 103 -11.81 -33.26 6.58
CA LYS A 103 -11.94 -34.72 6.63
C LYS A 103 -11.72 -35.25 8.05
N SER A 104 -10.64 -34.85 8.71
CA SER A 104 -10.35 -35.27 10.09
C SER A 104 -11.43 -34.82 11.09
N VAL A 105 -11.96 -33.60 10.96
CA VAL A 105 -13.05 -33.11 11.83
C VAL A 105 -14.34 -33.91 11.60
N LYS A 106 -14.65 -34.26 10.35
CA LYS A 106 -15.82 -35.07 10.01
C LYS A 106 -15.73 -36.48 10.60
N GLU A 107 -14.56 -37.10 10.52
CA GLU A 107 -14.28 -38.41 11.13
C GLU A 107 -14.44 -38.37 12.66
N LEU A 108 -13.91 -37.35 13.33
CA LEU A 108 -14.06 -37.15 14.77
C LEU A 108 -15.54 -37.01 15.17
N ARG A 109 -16.33 -36.23 14.42
CA ARG A 109 -17.77 -36.06 14.67
C ARG A 109 -18.53 -37.37 14.53
N GLN A 110 -18.21 -38.18 13.53
CA GLN A 110 -18.83 -39.48 13.33
C GLN A 110 -18.50 -40.45 14.47
N ALA A 111 -17.24 -40.48 14.91
CA ALA A 111 -16.84 -41.28 16.05
C ALA A 111 -17.56 -40.85 17.35
N ALA A 112 -17.70 -39.55 17.59
CA ALA A 112 -18.43 -39.03 18.74
C ALA A 112 -19.91 -39.44 18.73
N HIS A 113 -20.59 -39.35 17.58
CA HIS A 113 -21.97 -39.81 17.44
C HIS A 113 -22.12 -41.31 17.70
N ALA A 114 -21.22 -42.14 17.15
CA ALA A 114 -21.25 -43.59 17.36
C ALA A 114 -21.06 -43.97 18.85
N ILE A 115 -20.26 -43.21 19.60
CA ILE A 115 -20.09 -43.42 21.05
C ILE A 115 -21.35 -43.04 21.82
N ILE A 116 -22.02 -41.95 21.43
CA ILE A 116 -23.29 -41.52 22.05
C ILE A 116 -24.37 -42.58 21.81
N GLU A 117 -24.50 -43.12 20.60
CA GLU A 117 -25.48 -44.15 20.26
C GLU A 117 -25.21 -45.50 20.96
N ARG A 118 -23.94 -45.89 21.09
CA ARG A 118 -23.56 -47.09 21.88
C ARG A 118 -23.87 -46.92 23.37
N LYS A 119 -23.72 -45.71 23.92
CA LYS A 119 -24.10 -45.44 25.31
C LYS A 119 -25.61 -45.37 25.52
N ALA A 120 -26.37 -44.95 24.50
CA ALA A 120 -27.83 -44.90 24.57
C ALA A 120 -28.51 -46.27 24.42
N THR A 121 -27.87 -47.24 23.76
CA THR A 121 -28.40 -48.60 23.55
C THR A 121 -27.91 -49.63 24.58
N ALA A 122 -26.95 -49.27 25.44
CA ALA A 122 -26.42 -50.12 26.52
C ALA A 122 -27.11 -49.90 27.88
N ASN A 123 -28.31 -49.32 27.89
CA ASN A 123 -29.11 -49.06 29.09
C ASN A 123 -30.53 -49.62 28.91
#